data_AF-A1K7Q0-F1
#
_entry.id   AF-A1K7Q0-F1
#
_cell.length_a   1.000
_cell.length_b   1.000
_cell.length_c   1.000
_cell.angle_alpha   90.00
_cell.angle_beta   90.00
_cell.angle_gamma   90.00
#
_symmetry.space_group_name_H-M   'P 1'
#
loop_
_entity.id
_entity.type
_entity.pdbx_description
1 polymer ?
#
loop_
_entity_poly.entity_id
_entity_poly.type
_entity_poly.pdbx_seq_one_letter_code
_entity_poly.pdbx_strand_id
1 'polypeptide(L)'
;MAAGSVGVGLRPALASRTENLDLSSAERRLVGWALLLACCYPLLLVGVHTNALRLGAAAVGVAEGLILGLCLPVLLRRVPSAMVGVLVVAFGMLGTLWLLRGAVDFKSARDLVIPALFLWLGCVVADRVLAQRVLFTVAGVALAVALVELLFVDTYSRYFNILSYYVAQGAVPESYQQDVALNVNGVRPEGIGRTLFPALLGSHRVSSIFIEPVSMGNFATLLAAWGLSRPSTERGTIALALLLAWALIVLADSRYGLVVVTLMAAMRLTLVPRWQGLGFGFPFIAVTGICALAIAFPHHLADDFVGRLALGGRSVLELGWAGLLGLEGWAARHGDAGYAYLFTRFGLPLALGLWWFLWLLPMRDEAAARLRAQVSLYIALILTVSGTSLFAMKTSALLWFLIGVSVASRFGGTTEDANAGAPRAAAPSLSDPVTGRSP
;
A
#
# COMPACT_ATOMS: atom_id res chain seq x y z
N MET A 1 2.41 -43.76 -42.30
CA MET A 1 1.59 -42.90 -41.42
C MET A 1 2.51 -41.90 -40.76
N ALA A 2 2.25 -40.62 -41.06
CA ALA A 2 3.05 -39.48 -40.68
C ALA A 2 2.62 -38.90 -39.33
N ALA A 3 3.59 -38.42 -38.55
CA ALA A 3 3.43 -37.26 -37.66
C ALA A 3 4.83 -36.76 -37.31
N GLY A 4 5.38 -35.93 -38.19
CA GLY A 4 6.70 -35.33 -38.07
C GLY A 4 6.74 -34.25 -37.00
N SER A 5 7.92 -34.18 -36.38
CA SER A 5 8.40 -33.13 -35.49
C SER A 5 8.28 -31.74 -36.11
N VAL A 6 7.31 -30.95 -35.66
CA VAL A 6 7.25 -29.50 -35.89
C VAL A 6 7.02 -28.84 -34.53
N GLY A 7 8.08 -28.31 -33.92
CA GLY A 7 7.94 -27.62 -32.64
C GLY A 7 9.22 -27.23 -31.90
N VAL A 8 10.42 -27.50 -32.44
CA VAL A 8 11.69 -27.24 -31.73
C VAL A 8 12.40 -25.96 -32.20
N GLY A 9 11.91 -25.27 -33.24
CA GLY A 9 12.67 -24.20 -33.91
C GLY A 9 12.39 -22.73 -33.53
N LEU A 10 11.40 -22.41 -32.69
CA LEU A 10 10.94 -21.01 -32.53
C LEU A 10 11.08 -20.43 -31.10
N ARG A 11 11.71 -21.17 -30.18
CA ARG A 11 11.88 -20.74 -28.77
C ARG A 11 13.14 -19.91 -28.41
N PRO A 12 14.20 -19.74 -29.23
CA PRO A 12 15.33 -18.89 -28.80
C PRO A 12 15.27 -17.44 -29.29
N ALA A 13 14.32 -17.05 -30.15
CA ALA A 13 14.35 -15.73 -30.79
C ALA A 13 13.71 -14.58 -29.99
N LEU A 14 12.89 -14.88 -28.97
CA LEU A 14 12.27 -13.88 -28.08
C LEU A 14 12.92 -13.81 -26.68
N ALA A 15 13.99 -14.58 -26.46
CA ALA A 15 14.80 -14.54 -25.25
C ALA A 15 15.98 -13.54 -25.38
N SER A 16 16.03 -12.76 -26.45
CA SER A 16 17.13 -11.84 -26.73
C SER A 16 16.84 -10.42 -26.20
N ARG A 17 17.78 -9.91 -25.40
CA ARG A 17 17.85 -8.56 -24.80
C ARG A 17 16.93 -8.24 -23.62
N THR A 18 17.11 -8.96 -22.52
CA THR A 18 17.26 -8.24 -21.24
C THR A 18 18.67 -8.49 -20.77
N GLU A 19 19.62 -7.67 -21.24
CA GLU A 19 20.90 -7.57 -20.54
C GLU A 19 20.58 -7.28 -19.07
N ASN A 20 21.08 -8.13 -18.18
CA ASN A 20 21.06 -7.92 -16.74
C ASN A 20 21.91 -6.69 -16.43
N LEU A 21 21.34 -5.51 -16.63
CA LEU A 21 21.88 -4.26 -16.15
C LEU A 21 21.64 -4.22 -14.65
N ASP A 22 22.59 -4.76 -13.91
CA ASP A 22 22.67 -4.57 -12.46
C ASP A 22 22.47 -3.09 -12.14
N LEU A 23 21.63 -2.83 -11.12
CA LEU A 23 21.33 -1.45 -10.74
C LEU A 23 22.59 -0.74 -10.29
N SER A 24 22.90 0.37 -10.96
CA SER A 24 23.97 1.26 -10.57
C SER A 24 23.73 1.81 -9.16
N SER A 25 24.80 2.10 -8.42
CA SER A 25 24.68 2.73 -7.10
C SER A 25 23.99 4.10 -7.15
N ALA A 26 23.98 4.77 -8.31
CA ALA A 26 23.21 6.00 -8.52
C ALA A 26 21.71 5.69 -8.68
N GLU A 27 21.34 4.64 -9.42
CA GLU A 27 19.94 4.22 -9.58
C GLU A 27 19.33 3.79 -8.24
N ARG A 28 20.07 3.02 -7.41
CA ARG A 28 19.60 2.64 -6.06
C ARG A 28 19.38 3.84 -5.15
N ARG A 29 20.26 4.85 -5.23
CA ARG A 29 20.12 6.11 -4.48
C ARG A 29 18.92 6.91 -4.96
N LEU A 30 18.72 7.01 -6.27
CA LEU A 30 17.58 7.70 -6.87
C LEU A 30 16.25 7.07 -6.41
N VAL A 31 16.15 5.74 -6.44
CA VAL A 31 14.96 5.01 -5.95
C VAL A 31 14.72 5.27 -4.47
N GLY A 32 15.78 5.21 -3.65
CA GLY A 32 15.67 5.52 -2.22
C GLY A 32 15.12 6.93 -1.98
N TRP A 33 15.64 7.94 -2.70
CA TRP A 33 15.14 9.31 -2.62
C TRP A 33 13.71 9.47 -3.12
N ALA A 34 13.34 8.82 -4.23
CA ALA A 34 11.99 8.86 -4.76
C ALA A 34 10.96 8.31 -3.75
N LEU A 35 11.29 7.20 -3.07
CA LEU A 35 10.44 6.63 -2.02
C LEU A 35 10.34 7.51 -0.78
N LEU A 36 11.47 8.09 -0.33
CA LEU A 36 11.47 9.03 0.80
C LEU A 36 10.63 10.27 0.49
N LEU A 37 10.78 10.85 -0.70
CA LEU A 37 9.97 11.97 -1.16
C LEU A 37 8.49 11.58 -1.28
N ALA A 38 8.19 10.40 -1.84
CA ALA A 38 6.82 9.90 -1.94
C ALA A 38 6.11 9.81 -0.58
N CYS A 39 6.82 9.52 0.51
CA CYS A 39 6.25 9.52 1.87
C CYS A 39 6.23 10.91 2.53
N CYS A 40 7.26 11.73 2.31
CA CYS A 40 7.45 12.99 3.04
C CYS A 40 6.91 14.24 2.32
N TYR A 41 6.55 14.15 1.04
CA TYR A 41 6.05 15.31 0.29
C TYR A 41 4.86 16.05 0.92
N PRO A 42 3.90 15.42 1.64
CA PRO A 42 2.77 16.17 2.18
C PRO A 42 3.22 17.21 3.20
N LEU A 43 4.15 16.86 4.10
CA LEU A 43 4.72 17.80 5.06
C LEU A 43 5.53 18.90 4.38
N LEU A 44 6.30 18.56 3.35
CA LEU A 44 7.06 19.55 2.57
C LEU A 44 6.13 20.58 1.92
N LEU A 45 5.04 20.12 1.29
CA LEU A 45 4.06 21.01 0.68
C LEU A 45 3.34 21.87 1.73
N VAL A 46 2.98 21.32 2.89
CA VAL A 46 2.41 22.13 3.99
C VAL A 46 3.41 23.19 4.46
N GLY A 47 4.69 22.85 4.60
CA GLY A 47 5.74 23.80 4.98
C GLY A 47 5.87 24.94 3.98
N VAL A 48 5.88 24.63 2.68
CA VAL A 48 5.90 25.64 1.61
C VAL A 48 4.61 26.47 1.60
N HIS A 49 3.45 25.83 1.77
CA HIS A 49 2.15 26.50 1.86
C HIS A 49 2.11 27.54 2.97
N THR A 50 2.65 27.18 4.13
CA THR A 50 2.59 28.00 5.34
C THR A 50 3.59 29.15 5.30
N ASN A 51 4.82 28.90 4.82
CA ASN A 51 5.94 29.83 5.00
C ASN A 51 6.34 30.60 3.74
N ALA A 52 5.94 30.15 2.54
CA ALA A 52 6.41 30.74 1.28
C ALA A 52 5.26 31.21 0.39
N LEU A 53 4.39 30.30 -0.04
CA LEU A 53 3.34 30.62 -1.02
C LEU A 53 2.16 29.67 -0.90
N ARG A 54 0.93 30.18 -1.09
CA ARG A 54 -0.29 29.38 -1.00
C ARG A 54 -0.35 28.35 -2.13
N LEU A 55 -0.19 27.09 -1.75
CA LEU A 55 -0.34 25.93 -2.64
C LEU A 55 -1.78 25.41 -2.65
N GLY A 56 -2.35 25.22 -3.84
CA GLY A 56 -3.63 24.55 -4.05
C GLY A 56 -3.48 23.12 -4.59
N ALA A 57 -4.61 22.49 -4.95
CA ALA A 57 -4.64 21.08 -5.40
C ALA A 57 -3.74 20.78 -6.63
N ALA A 58 -3.56 21.75 -7.53
CA ALA A 58 -2.68 21.58 -8.70
C ALA A 58 -1.22 21.34 -8.30
N ALA A 59 -0.72 22.01 -7.25
CA ALA A 59 0.64 21.83 -6.77
C ALA A 59 0.89 20.41 -6.24
N VAL A 60 -0.12 19.81 -5.62
CA VAL A 60 -0.08 18.41 -5.17
C VAL A 60 0.09 17.48 -6.38
N GLY A 61 -0.72 17.68 -7.42
CA GLY A 61 -0.63 16.89 -8.65
C GLY A 61 0.73 17.04 -9.35
N VAL A 62 1.30 18.25 -9.37
CA VAL A 62 2.65 18.49 -9.93
C VAL A 62 3.71 17.79 -9.09
N ALA A 63 3.67 17.89 -7.77
CA ALA A 63 4.62 17.21 -6.89
C ALA A 63 4.56 15.69 -7.06
N GLU A 64 3.35 15.12 -7.10
CA GLU A 64 3.13 13.71 -7.38
C GLU A 64 3.69 13.32 -8.76
N GLY A 65 3.43 14.12 -9.80
CA GLY A 65 3.96 13.92 -11.15
C GLY A 65 5.49 13.94 -11.21
N LEU A 66 6.14 14.87 -10.50
CA LEU A 66 7.59 14.96 -10.41
C LEU A 66 8.20 13.74 -9.73
N ILE A 67 7.61 13.28 -8.61
CA ILE A 67 8.05 12.08 -7.88
C ILE A 67 7.93 10.84 -8.77
N LEU A 68 6.82 10.68 -9.49
CA LEU A 68 6.65 9.59 -10.46
C LEU A 68 7.67 9.72 -11.61
N GLY A 69 7.94 10.94 -12.07
CA GLY A 69 8.96 11.25 -13.09
C GLY A 69 10.37 10.81 -12.69
N LEU A 70 10.74 10.91 -11.41
CA LEU A 70 12.04 10.45 -10.89
C LEU A 70 12.23 8.94 -11.04
N CYS A 71 11.15 8.16 -11.11
CA CYS A 71 11.20 6.71 -11.28
C CYS A 71 11.40 6.30 -12.75
N LEU A 72 11.00 7.14 -13.71
CA LEU A 72 10.98 6.80 -15.14
C LEU A 72 12.35 6.40 -15.73
N PRO A 73 13.48 7.07 -15.41
CA PRO A 73 14.78 6.68 -15.98
C PRO A 73 15.18 5.23 -15.67
N VAL A 74 14.77 4.71 -14.51
CA VAL A 74 15.03 3.32 -14.10
C VAL A 74 14.04 2.36 -14.79
N LEU A 75 12.77 2.75 -14.88
CA LEU A 75 11.68 1.93 -15.42
C LEU A 75 11.72 1.80 -16.95
N LEU A 76 11.96 2.89 -17.68
CA LEU A 76 11.95 2.90 -19.16
C LEU A 76 13.01 2.00 -19.77
N ARG A 77 14.08 1.70 -19.02
CA ARG A 77 15.14 0.77 -19.44
C ARG A 77 14.74 -0.71 -19.24
N ARG A 78 13.69 -0.98 -18.46
CA ARG A 78 13.37 -2.31 -17.92
C ARG A 78 11.86 -2.51 -17.92
N VAL A 79 11.27 -2.60 -19.12
CA VAL A 79 9.82 -2.67 -19.34
C VAL A 79 9.33 -4.12 -19.48
N PRO A 80 8.70 -4.71 -18.45
CA PRO A 80 8.12 -6.03 -18.55
C PRO A 80 6.80 -5.98 -19.32
N SER A 81 6.71 -6.76 -20.39
CA SER A 81 5.53 -6.83 -21.28
C SER A 81 4.23 -7.15 -20.53
N ALA A 82 4.27 -7.98 -19.49
CA ALA A 82 3.09 -8.30 -18.70
C ALA A 82 2.54 -7.09 -17.93
N MET A 83 3.41 -6.25 -17.34
CA MET A 83 2.97 -5.04 -16.64
C MET A 83 2.37 -4.03 -17.61
N VAL A 84 2.98 -3.88 -18.79
CA VAL A 84 2.42 -3.05 -19.87
C VAL A 84 1.06 -3.57 -20.29
N GLY A 85 0.90 -4.87 -20.49
CA GLY A 85 -0.39 -5.47 -20.82
C GLY A 85 -1.47 -5.18 -19.79
N VAL A 86 -1.17 -5.34 -18.49
CA VAL A 86 -2.09 -5.02 -17.40
C VAL A 86 -2.44 -3.53 -17.39
N LEU A 87 -1.46 -2.65 -17.55
CA LEU A 87 -1.69 -1.21 -17.62
C LEU A 87 -2.55 -0.83 -18.82
N VAL A 88 -2.28 -1.37 -20.02
CA VAL A 88 -3.06 -1.12 -21.23
C VAL A 88 -4.51 -1.57 -21.05
N VAL A 89 -4.74 -2.76 -20.48
CA VAL A 89 -6.10 -3.24 -20.18
C VAL A 89 -6.78 -2.34 -19.15
N ALA A 90 -6.10 -1.99 -18.07
CA ALA A 90 -6.66 -1.16 -17.01
C ALA A 90 -7.01 0.27 -17.51
N PHE A 91 -6.11 0.89 -18.28
CA PHE A 91 -6.38 2.18 -18.91
C PHE A 91 -7.44 2.10 -20.01
N GLY A 92 -7.51 1.00 -20.77
CA GLY A 92 -8.57 0.75 -21.73
C GLY A 92 -9.95 0.64 -21.07
N MET A 93 -10.02 -0.03 -19.92
CA MET A 93 -11.24 -0.09 -19.10
C MET A 93 -11.61 1.28 -18.54
N LEU A 94 -10.66 2.03 -17.97
CA LEU A 94 -10.90 3.40 -17.50
C LEU A 94 -11.35 4.34 -18.63
N GLY A 95 -10.71 4.27 -19.80
CA GLY A 95 -11.06 5.04 -20.97
C GLY A 95 -12.48 4.74 -21.46
N THR A 96 -12.85 3.46 -21.49
CA THR A 96 -14.24 3.04 -21.78
C THR A 96 -15.21 3.65 -20.77
N LEU A 97 -14.91 3.60 -19.47
CA LEU A 97 -15.74 4.22 -18.44
C LEU A 97 -15.86 5.73 -18.62
N TRP A 98 -14.76 6.43 -18.96
CA TRP A 98 -14.79 7.87 -19.21
C TRP A 98 -15.66 8.23 -20.42
N LEU A 99 -15.60 7.44 -21.50
CA LEU A 99 -16.45 7.62 -22.67
C LEU A 99 -17.92 7.41 -22.33
N LEU A 100 -18.25 6.33 -21.60
CA LEU A 100 -19.62 6.03 -21.19
C LEU A 100 -20.19 7.08 -20.23
N ARG A 101 -19.34 7.68 -19.38
CA ARG A 101 -19.72 8.75 -18.46
C ARG A 101 -19.77 10.14 -19.10
N GLY A 102 -19.15 10.30 -20.28
CA GLY A 102 -18.95 11.61 -20.91
C GLY A 102 -18.03 12.56 -20.13
N ALA A 103 -17.19 12.03 -19.22
CA ALA A 103 -16.32 12.84 -18.36
C ALA A 103 -15.01 12.12 -18.02
N VAL A 104 -13.90 12.86 -18.04
CA VAL A 104 -12.56 12.36 -17.71
C VAL A 104 -12.31 12.49 -16.20
N ASP A 105 -11.97 11.37 -15.55
CA ASP A 105 -11.58 11.34 -14.14
C ASP A 105 -10.06 11.14 -14.00
N PHE A 106 -9.29 12.23 -14.01
CA PHE A 106 -7.84 12.16 -13.83
C PHE A 106 -7.41 11.53 -12.50
N LYS A 107 -8.29 11.57 -11.49
CA LYS A 107 -8.01 10.97 -10.18
C LYS A 107 -8.03 9.45 -10.25
N SER A 108 -8.93 8.83 -11.01
CA SER A 108 -8.91 7.36 -11.20
C SER A 108 -7.65 6.89 -11.91
N ALA A 109 -7.18 7.64 -12.92
CA ALA A 109 -5.92 7.34 -13.59
C ALA A 109 -4.74 7.45 -12.63
N ARG A 110 -4.65 8.54 -11.86
CA ARG A 110 -3.61 8.73 -10.86
C ARG A 110 -3.60 7.61 -9.81
N ASP A 111 -4.76 7.29 -9.26
CA ASP A 111 -4.93 6.27 -8.23
C ASP A 111 -4.56 4.86 -8.73
N LEU A 112 -4.58 4.62 -10.05
CA LEU A 112 -4.06 3.40 -10.68
C LEU A 112 -2.55 3.46 -10.94
N VAL A 113 -2.06 4.60 -11.44
CA VAL A 113 -0.66 4.81 -11.85
C VAL A 113 0.30 4.68 -10.69
N ILE A 114 -0.04 5.25 -9.53
CA ILE A 114 0.81 5.23 -8.34
C ILE A 114 1.12 3.78 -7.92
N PRO A 115 0.12 2.93 -7.58
CA PRO A 115 0.35 1.51 -7.31
C PRO A 115 1.16 0.79 -8.37
N ALA A 116 0.78 0.95 -9.65
CA ALA A 116 1.38 0.19 -10.73
C ALA A 116 2.85 0.55 -10.97
N LEU A 117 3.20 1.84 -10.94
CA LEU A 117 4.58 2.29 -11.13
C LEU A 117 5.46 1.87 -9.97
N PHE A 118 5.00 1.96 -8.72
CA PHE A 118 5.81 1.55 -7.57
C PHE A 118 5.92 0.02 -7.43
N LEU A 119 4.88 -0.72 -7.82
CA LEU A 119 4.96 -2.18 -7.96
C LEU A 119 6.01 -2.57 -9.01
N TRP A 120 5.93 -1.96 -10.19
CA TRP A 120 6.90 -2.19 -11.26
C TRP A 120 8.31 -1.80 -10.81
N LEU A 121 8.48 -0.65 -10.15
CA LEU A 121 9.77 -0.22 -9.61
C LEU A 121 10.32 -1.25 -8.60
N GLY A 122 9.49 -1.78 -7.73
CA GLY A 122 9.88 -2.84 -6.79
C GLY A 122 10.31 -4.12 -7.52
N CYS A 123 9.58 -4.54 -8.55
CA CYS A 123 9.93 -5.72 -9.36
C CYS A 123 11.26 -5.54 -10.11
N VAL A 124 11.53 -4.34 -10.62
CA VAL A 124 12.79 -4.01 -11.33
C VAL A 124 13.96 -3.93 -10.36
N VAL A 125 13.74 -3.36 -9.17
CA VAL A 125 14.79 -3.15 -8.18
C VAL A 125 15.16 -4.43 -7.45
N ALA A 126 14.15 -5.24 -7.08
CA ALA A 126 14.29 -6.54 -6.40
C ALA A 126 15.18 -6.54 -5.13
N ASP A 127 15.49 -5.37 -4.57
CA ASP A 127 16.39 -5.21 -3.42
C ASP A 127 15.60 -5.05 -2.11
N ARG A 128 15.46 -6.17 -1.38
CA ARG A 128 14.78 -6.18 -0.07
C ARG A 128 15.52 -5.39 1.00
N VAL A 129 16.85 -5.28 0.92
CA VAL A 129 17.64 -4.55 1.91
C VAL A 129 17.40 -3.04 1.74
N LEU A 130 17.39 -2.55 0.50
CA LEU A 130 17.00 -1.18 0.20
C LEU A 130 15.57 -0.89 0.67
N ALA A 131 14.63 -1.78 0.35
CA ALA A 131 13.22 -1.61 0.74
C ALA A 131 13.06 -1.54 2.26
N GLN A 132 13.71 -2.45 2.99
CA GLN A 132 13.73 -2.44 4.45
C GLN A 132 14.35 -1.16 5.00
N ARG A 133 15.51 -0.75 4.47
CA ARG A 133 16.20 0.46 4.92
C ARG A 133 15.31 1.68 4.75
N VAL A 134 14.71 1.87 3.58
CA VAL A 134 13.80 2.99 3.32
C VAL A 134 12.60 2.96 4.26
N LEU A 135 11.96 1.79 4.43
CA LEU A 135 10.82 1.64 5.35
C LEU A 135 11.17 2.06 6.78
N PHE A 136 12.30 1.60 7.32
CA PHE A 136 12.74 1.98 8.66
C PHE A 136 13.20 3.44 8.74
N THR A 137 13.81 4.00 7.69
CA THR A 137 14.12 5.43 7.63
C THR A 137 12.84 6.27 7.68
N VAL A 138 11.82 5.95 6.88
CA VAL A 138 10.53 6.65 6.91
C VAL A 138 9.89 6.52 8.30
N ALA A 139 9.93 5.34 8.91
CA ALA A 139 9.40 5.14 10.26
C ALA A 139 10.14 5.98 11.32
N GLY A 140 11.47 6.07 11.22
CA GLY A 140 12.29 6.91 12.09
C GLY A 140 12.00 8.40 11.93
N VAL A 141 11.90 8.88 10.69
CA VAL A 141 11.53 10.29 10.40
C VAL A 141 10.11 10.58 10.89
N ALA A 142 9.15 9.67 10.64
CA ALA A 142 7.78 9.81 11.11
C ALA A 142 7.72 9.87 12.65
N LEU A 143 8.48 9.02 13.34
CA LEU A 143 8.53 9.06 14.80
C LEU A 143 9.17 10.37 15.31
N ALA A 144 10.28 10.81 14.71
CA ALA A 144 10.94 12.05 15.11
C ALA A 144 10.03 13.27 14.95
N VAL A 145 9.37 13.41 13.79
CA VAL A 145 8.42 14.52 13.54
C VAL A 145 7.18 14.38 14.44
N ALA A 146 6.70 13.17 14.71
CA ALA A 146 5.59 12.94 15.62
C ALA A 146 5.92 13.40 17.05
N LEU A 147 7.15 13.15 17.52
CA LEU A 147 7.61 13.62 18.83
C LEU A 147 7.74 15.14 18.87
N VAL A 148 8.19 15.78 17.79
CA VAL A 148 8.23 17.25 17.69
C VAL A 148 6.82 17.84 17.73
N GLU A 149 5.88 17.27 16.97
CA GLU A 149 4.47 17.69 16.97
C GLU A 149 3.83 17.50 18.35
N LEU A 150 4.12 16.41 19.06
CA LEU A 150 3.58 16.15 20.39
C LEU A 150 4.17 17.09 21.47
N LEU A 151 5.48 17.31 21.45
CA LEU A 151 6.18 18.06 22.50
C LEU A 151 6.15 19.58 22.26
N PHE A 152 6.02 20.03 21.01
CA PHE A 152 6.08 21.43 20.60
C PHE A 152 4.94 21.81 19.65
N VAL A 153 3.69 21.54 20.06
CA VAL A 153 2.48 21.75 19.24
C VAL A 153 2.42 23.16 18.66
N ASP A 154 2.61 24.21 19.47
CA ASP A 154 2.52 25.61 19.01
C ASP A 154 3.56 25.95 17.93
N THR A 155 4.79 25.47 18.13
CA THR A 155 5.87 25.66 17.15
C THR A 155 5.57 24.89 15.88
N TYR A 156 5.11 23.64 16.00
CA TYR A 156 4.74 22.80 14.86
C TYR A 156 3.62 23.44 14.03
N SER A 157 2.52 23.85 14.67
CA SER A 157 1.38 24.49 14.00
C SER A 157 1.72 25.84 13.37
N ARG A 158 2.72 26.56 13.90
CA ARG A 158 3.21 27.81 13.30
C ARG A 158 3.92 27.57 11.97
N TYR A 159 4.76 26.54 11.89
CA TYR A 159 5.50 26.20 10.67
C TYR A 159 4.70 25.33 9.70
N PHE A 160 3.72 24.58 10.20
CA PHE A 160 2.91 23.66 9.43
C PHE A 160 1.42 23.88 9.71
N ASN A 161 0.82 24.86 9.02
CA ASN A 161 -0.61 25.12 9.10
C ASN A 161 -1.39 24.15 8.18
N ILE A 162 -1.68 22.97 8.73
CA ILE A 162 -2.32 21.87 8.01
C ILE A 162 -3.75 22.25 7.58
N LEU A 163 -4.51 22.96 8.44
CA LEU A 163 -5.88 23.34 8.15
C LEU A 163 -5.96 24.26 6.92
N SER A 164 -5.14 25.32 6.89
CA SER A 164 -5.09 26.27 5.77
C SER A 164 -4.73 25.58 4.45
N TYR A 165 -3.82 24.60 4.51
CA TYR A 165 -3.43 23.81 3.35
C TYR A 165 -4.57 22.96 2.79
N TYR A 166 -5.40 22.35 3.64
CA TYR A 166 -6.58 21.59 3.18
C TYR A 166 -7.70 22.48 2.66
N VAL A 167 -7.88 23.66 3.26
CA VAL A 167 -8.82 24.67 2.77
C VAL A 167 -8.42 25.13 1.37
N ALA A 168 -7.14 25.45 1.15
CA ALA A 168 -6.63 25.87 -0.16
C ALA A 168 -6.72 24.77 -1.25
N GLN A 169 -6.80 23.50 -0.86
CA GLN A 169 -7.05 22.40 -1.78
C GLN A 169 -8.55 22.17 -2.08
N GLY A 170 -9.46 22.85 -1.38
CA GLY A 170 -10.90 22.61 -1.45
C GLY A 170 -11.35 21.29 -0.80
N ALA A 171 -10.48 20.69 0.03
CA ALA A 171 -10.80 19.45 0.74
C ALA A 171 -11.69 19.72 1.96
N VAL A 172 -11.50 20.87 2.61
CA VAL A 172 -12.25 21.33 3.78
C VAL A 172 -12.91 22.68 3.45
N PRO A 173 -14.20 22.89 3.78
CA PRO A 173 -14.85 24.19 3.59
C PRO A 173 -14.17 25.29 4.44
N GLU A 174 -14.13 26.52 3.93
CA GLU A 174 -13.59 27.68 4.67
C GLU A 174 -14.33 27.96 5.99
N SER A 175 -15.58 27.48 6.12
CA SER A 175 -16.39 27.63 7.33
C SER A 175 -15.92 26.75 8.50
N TYR A 176 -15.00 25.82 8.28
CA TYR A 176 -14.42 24.99 9.33
C TYR A 176 -13.30 25.77 10.03
N GLN A 177 -13.65 26.54 11.06
CA GLN A 177 -12.69 27.24 11.92
C GLN A 177 -12.40 26.40 13.16
N GLN A 178 -11.13 26.07 13.38
CA GLN A 178 -10.63 25.47 14.63
C GLN A 178 -9.54 26.38 15.20
N ASP A 179 -9.49 26.48 16.53
CA ASP A 179 -8.50 27.30 17.25
C ASP A 179 -7.06 26.80 17.03
N VAL A 180 -6.90 25.52 16.65
CA VAL A 180 -5.61 24.91 16.37
C VAL A 180 -5.50 24.62 14.87
N ALA A 181 -4.40 25.06 14.25
CA ALA A 181 -4.09 24.89 12.82
C ALA A 181 -3.71 23.44 12.42
N LEU A 182 -4.29 22.45 13.09
CA LEU A 182 -4.09 21.02 12.83
C LEU A 182 -5.16 20.49 11.87
N ASN A 183 -5.00 19.24 11.46
CA ASN A 183 -6.02 18.54 10.70
C ASN A 183 -7.36 18.53 11.47
N VAL A 184 -8.50 18.56 10.75
CA VAL A 184 -9.84 18.40 11.34
C VAL A 184 -9.95 17.15 12.22
N ASN A 185 -9.20 16.10 11.89
CA ASN A 185 -9.11 14.85 12.67
C ASN A 185 -8.00 14.84 13.75
N GLY A 186 -7.23 15.92 13.87
CA GLY A 186 -6.08 16.10 14.76
C GLY A 186 -6.45 16.50 16.19
N VAL A 187 -7.67 17.00 16.41
CA VAL A 187 -8.20 17.28 17.75
C VAL A 187 -9.54 16.55 17.90
N ARG A 188 -9.69 15.76 18.97
CA ARG A 188 -10.99 15.19 19.33
C ARG A 188 -11.73 16.12 20.30
N PRO A 189 -13.06 16.28 20.17
CA PRO A 189 -13.82 17.00 21.16
C PRO A 189 -13.62 16.38 22.56
N GLU A 190 -13.39 17.24 23.55
CA GLU A 190 -13.17 16.81 24.94
C GLU A 190 -14.42 16.09 25.50
N GLY A 191 -14.21 15.15 26.43
CA GLY A 191 -15.32 14.43 27.09
C GLY A 191 -15.82 13.16 26.39
N ILE A 192 -15.33 12.83 25.18
CA ILE A 192 -15.74 11.60 24.49
C ILE A 192 -15.05 10.35 25.08
N GLY A 193 -13.99 10.47 25.88
CA GLY A 193 -13.36 9.34 26.62
C GLY A 193 -12.77 8.26 25.70
N ARG A 194 -12.35 8.65 24.49
CA ARG A 194 -12.15 7.74 23.36
C ARG A 194 -10.68 7.59 22.91
N THR A 195 -9.72 8.23 23.58
CA THR A 195 -8.29 8.20 23.25
C THR A 195 -7.59 6.99 23.87
N LEU A 196 -6.67 6.35 23.14
CA LEU A 196 -5.95 5.16 23.59
C LEU A 196 -5.11 5.42 24.85
N PHE A 197 -4.48 6.59 24.93
CA PHE A 197 -3.68 7.04 26.08
C PHE A 197 -4.04 8.47 26.49
N PRO A 198 -5.15 8.66 27.23
CA PRO A 198 -5.64 9.99 27.59
C PRO A 198 -4.63 10.80 28.41
N ALA A 199 -3.84 10.14 29.26
CA ALA A 199 -2.85 10.79 30.13
C ALA A 199 -1.65 11.38 29.37
N LEU A 200 -1.33 10.86 28.18
CA LEU A 200 -0.20 11.32 27.36
C LEU A 200 -0.66 12.23 26.21
N LEU A 201 -1.80 11.92 25.59
CA LEU A 201 -2.27 12.57 24.37
C LEU A 201 -3.36 13.62 24.61
N GLY A 202 -4.05 13.58 25.75
CA GLY A 202 -5.23 14.40 25.98
C GLY A 202 -6.27 14.19 24.86
N SER A 203 -6.61 15.27 24.15
CA SER A 203 -7.48 15.30 22.96
C SER A 203 -6.71 15.29 21.63
N HIS A 204 -5.39 15.38 21.66
CA HIS A 204 -4.53 15.57 20.49
C HIS A 204 -4.20 14.25 19.79
N ARG A 205 -4.27 14.26 18.45
CA ARG A 205 -3.91 13.13 17.58
C ARG A 205 -2.80 13.55 16.65
N VAL A 206 -1.63 12.96 16.84
CA VAL A 206 -0.42 13.30 16.10
C VAL A 206 -0.53 12.82 14.65
N SER A 207 -0.06 13.64 13.71
CA SER A 207 -0.22 13.44 12.26
C SER A 207 1.11 13.20 11.53
N SER A 208 2.20 13.72 12.07
CA SER A 208 3.59 13.66 11.60
C SER A 208 3.72 14.04 10.12
N ILE A 209 4.71 13.47 9.43
CA ILE A 209 4.98 13.64 8.00
C ILE A 209 3.77 13.37 7.09
N PHE A 210 2.77 12.65 7.60
CA PHE A 210 1.58 12.25 6.85
C PHE A 210 0.44 13.26 6.90
N ILE A 211 0.56 14.33 7.72
CA ILE A 211 -0.37 15.47 7.90
C ILE A 211 -1.82 15.08 8.29
N GLU A 212 -2.07 13.78 8.46
CA GLU A 212 -3.31 13.15 8.87
C GLU A 212 -2.99 12.01 9.84
N PRO A 213 -3.61 11.98 11.04
CA PRO A 213 -3.40 10.87 11.98
C PRO A 213 -3.81 9.50 11.39
N VAL A 214 -4.87 9.47 10.57
CA VAL A 214 -5.34 8.24 9.91
C VAL A 214 -4.25 7.65 9.00
N SER A 215 -3.55 8.50 8.27
CA SER A 215 -2.49 8.09 7.35
C SER A 215 -1.26 7.56 8.07
N MET A 216 -0.90 8.12 9.24
CA MET A 216 0.13 7.55 10.10
C MET A 216 -0.26 6.16 10.61
N GLY A 217 -1.53 5.99 11.01
CA GLY A 217 -2.08 4.68 11.37
C GLY A 217 -1.93 3.64 10.26
N ASN A 218 -2.24 4.03 9.03
CA ASN A 218 -2.10 3.16 7.85
C ASN A 218 -0.64 2.78 7.60
N PHE A 219 0.28 3.75 7.67
CA PHE A 219 1.71 3.47 7.55
C PHE A 219 2.22 2.52 8.64
N ALA A 220 1.76 2.67 9.88
CA ALA A 220 2.11 1.76 10.96
C ALA A 220 1.66 0.32 10.70
N THR A 221 0.47 0.12 10.11
CA THR A 221 0.02 -1.23 9.68
C THR A 221 0.91 -1.81 8.59
N LEU A 222 1.42 -1.00 7.66
CA LEU A 222 2.37 -1.44 6.63
C LEU A 222 3.70 -1.89 7.26
N LEU A 223 4.21 -1.13 8.23
CA LEU A 223 5.42 -1.48 8.97
C LEU A 223 5.26 -2.81 9.72
N ALA A 224 4.12 -3.01 10.40
CA ALA A 224 3.80 -4.26 11.06
C ALA A 224 3.65 -5.43 10.06
N ALA A 225 2.98 -5.22 8.92
CA ALA A 225 2.85 -6.22 7.87
C ALA A 225 4.22 -6.69 7.35
N TRP A 226 5.14 -5.75 7.10
CA TRP A 226 6.52 -6.08 6.73
C TRP A 226 7.23 -6.87 7.83
N GLY A 227 7.19 -6.38 9.08
CA GLY A 227 7.79 -7.06 10.22
C GLY A 227 7.27 -8.49 10.39
N LEU A 228 5.95 -8.66 10.46
CA LEU A 228 5.28 -9.96 10.63
C LEU A 228 5.43 -10.89 9.43
N SER A 229 5.89 -10.41 8.27
CA SER A 229 6.22 -11.26 7.13
C SER A 229 7.58 -11.96 7.27
N ARG A 230 8.50 -11.40 8.06
CA ARG A 230 9.89 -11.89 8.19
C ARG A 230 9.98 -13.29 8.79
N PRO A 231 11.02 -14.08 8.46
CA PRO A 231 11.24 -15.38 9.09
C PRO A 231 11.51 -15.21 10.59
N SER A 232 11.13 -16.22 11.38
CA SER A 232 11.26 -16.18 12.85
C SER A 232 12.72 -16.14 13.35
N THR A 233 13.69 -16.29 12.46
CA THR A 233 15.12 -16.08 12.72
C THR A 233 15.47 -14.59 12.88
N GLU A 234 14.70 -13.69 12.27
CA GLU A 234 14.94 -12.24 12.30
C GLU A 234 14.13 -11.54 13.40
N ARG A 235 14.14 -12.10 14.62
CA ARG A 235 13.32 -11.60 15.74
C ARG A 235 13.56 -10.13 16.07
N GLY A 236 14.79 -9.65 15.94
CA GLY A 236 15.13 -8.24 16.16
C GLY A 236 14.41 -7.30 15.19
N THR A 237 14.38 -7.65 13.90
CA THR A 237 13.66 -6.88 12.86
C THR A 237 12.15 -6.89 13.11
N ILE A 238 11.61 -8.06 13.49
CA ILE A 238 10.18 -8.20 13.83
C ILE A 238 9.84 -7.30 15.03
N ALA A 239 10.61 -7.41 16.11
CA ALA A 239 10.38 -6.64 17.33
C ALA A 239 10.50 -5.14 17.08
N LEU A 240 11.53 -4.69 16.34
CA LEU A 240 11.69 -3.28 16.01
C LEU A 240 10.53 -2.75 15.16
N ALA A 241 10.11 -3.49 14.13
CA ALA A 241 8.98 -3.11 13.29
C ALA A 241 7.67 -3.00 14.09
N LEU A 242 7.40 -3.97 14.98
CA LEU A 242 6.22 -3.97 15.84
C LEU A 242 6.25 -2.84 16.88
N LEU A 243 7.42 -2.58 17.49
CA LEU A 243 7.59 -1.50 18.46
C LEU A 243 7.38 -0.13 17.81
N LEU A 244 7.98 0.09 16.64
CA LEU A 244 7.77 1.33 15.88
C LEU A 244 6.31 1.47 15.42
N ALA A 245 5.70 0.38 14.92
CA ALA A 245 4.29 0.41 14.52
C ALA A 245 3.38 0.72 15.70
N TRP A 246 3.63 0.12 16.87
CA TRP A 246 2.86 0.37 18.08
C TRP A 246 3.02 1.81 18.56
N ALA A 247 4.23 2.35 18.58
CA ALA A 247 4.48 3.76 18.92
C ALA A 247 3.70 4.72 18.00
N LEU A 248 3.76 4.50 16.69
CA LEU A 248 3.03 5.32 15.72
C LEU A 248 1.50 5.16 15.85
N ILE A 249 0.99 3.95 16.13
CA ILE A 249 -0.43 3.70 16.37
C ILE A 249 -0.93 4.46 17.60
N VAL A 250 -0.15 4.44 18.68
CA VAL A 250 -0.47 5.14 19.92
C VAL A 250 -0.49 6.65 19.66
N LEU A 251 0.57 7.21 19.07
CA LEU A 251 0.67 8.64 18.79
C LEU A 251 -0.45 9.16 17.87
N ALA A 252 -0.84 8.37 16.87
CA ALA A 252 -1.93 8.70 15.94
C ALA A 252 -3.34 8.47 16.52
N ASP A 253 -3.45 7.85 17.70
CA ASP A 253 -4.69 7.31 18.25
C ASP A 253 -5.46 6.46 17.23
N SER A 254 -4.75 5.54 16.57
CA SER A 254 -5.27 4.77 15.42
C SER A 254 -5.89 3.44 15.84
N ARG A 255 -7.21 3.44 16.02
CA ARG A 255 -8.00 2.21 16.28
C ARG A 255 -7.93 1.22 15.12
N TYR A 256 -8.01 1.73 13.90
CA TYR A 256 -7.80 0.92 12.70
C TYR A 256 -6.47 0.19 12.78
N GLY A 257 -5.39 0.92 13.07
CA GLY A 257 -4.06 0.35 13.21
C GLY A 257 -3.99 -0.75 14.28
N LEU A 258 -4.57 -0.50 15.45
CA LEU A 258 -4.63 -1.48 16.53
C LEU A 258 -5.35 -2.78 16.11
N VAL A 259 -6.55 -2.67 15.51
CA VAL A 259 -7.34 -3.83 15.07
C VAL A 259 -6.60 -4.60 13.99
N VAL A 260 -6.11 -3.91 12.95
CA VAL A 260 -5.45 -4.57 11.83
C VAL A 260 -4.15 -5.24 12.28
N VAL A 261 -3.28 -4.56 13.03
CA VAL A 261 -2.02 -5.17 13.51
C VAL A 261 -2.28 -6.36 14.43
N THR A 262 -3.31 -6.30 15.27
CA THR A 262 -3.70 -7.43 16.12
C THR A 262 -4.15 -8.62 15.28
N LEU A 263 -4.99 -8.40 14.26
CA LEU A 263 -5.41 -9.45 13.33
C LEU A 263 -4.24 -9.99 12.49
N MET A 264 -3.32 -9.14 12.07
CA MET A 264 -2.09 -9.53 11.36
C MET A 264 -1.21 -10.44 12.23
N ALA A 265 -1.05 -10.09 13.51
CA ALA A 265 -0.32 -10.88 14.49
C ALA A 265 -1.02 -12.22 14.75
N ALA A 266 -2.34 -12.20 14.96
CA ALA A 266 -3.14 -13.42 15.10
C ALA A 266 -3.01 -14.32 13.87
N MET A 267 -3.10 -13.76 12.67
CA MET A 267 -2.90 -14.49 11.42
C MET A 267 -1.49 -15.08 11.33
N ARG A 268 -0.45 -14.36 11.78
CA ARG A 268 0.91 -14.92 11.81
C ARG A 268 1.05 -16.10 12.78
N LEU A 269 0.29 -16.11 13.87
CA LEU A 269 0.34 -17.17 14.88
C LEU A 269 -0.52 -18.38 14.52
N THR A 270 -1.63 -18.19 13.80
CA THR A 270 -2.61 -19.26 13.51
C THR A 270 -2.51 -19.80 12.09
N LEU A 271 -2.11 -18.99 11.11
CA LEU A 271 -2.16 -19.36 9.70
C LEU A 271 -0.89 -20.10 9.27
N VAL A 272 -1.04 -21.40 9.05
CA VAL A 272 0.04 -22.24 8.51
C VAL A 272 0.40 -21.84 7.08
N PRO A 273 1.63 -22.13 6.59
CA PRO A 273 2.12 -21.63 5.31
C PRO A 273 1.21 -21.95 4.11
N ARG A 274 0.67 -23.17 4.08
CA ARG A 274 -0.28 -23.62 3.04
C ARG A 274 -1.59 -22.82 3.00
N TRP A 275 -1.96 -22.12 4.06
CA TRP A 275 -3.24 -21.41 4.20
C TRP A 275 -3.13 -19.93 3.91
N GLN A 276 -1.93 -19.43 3.58
CA GLN A 276 -1.73 -18.04 3.17
C GLN A 276 -2.60 -17.67 1.96
N GLY A 277 -2.99 -18.65 1.12
CA GLY A 277 -3.96 -18.49 0.03
C GLY A 277 -5.33 -17.94 0.44
N LEU A 278 -5.73 -18.11 1.71
CA LEU A 278 -7.00 -17.60 2.22
C LEU A 278 -7.10 -16.07 2.17
N GLY A 279 -5.97 -15.37 2.09
CA GLY A 279 -5.96 -13.92 1.92
C GLY A 279 -6.73 -13.44 0.68
N PHE A 280 -6.88 -14.30 -0.35
CA PHE A 280 -7.66 -14.00 -1.55
C PHE A 280 -9.13 -13.70 -1.21
N GLY A 281 -9.66 -14.34 -0.17
CA GLY A 281 -11.04 -14.20 0.27
C GLY A 281 -11.33 -12.93 1.07
N PHE A 282 -10.29 -12.23 1.60
CA PHE A 282 -10.50 -11.17 2.59
C PHE A 282 -11.36 -10.01 2.11
N PRO A 283 -11.20 -9.44 0.89
CA PRO A 283 -12.08 -8.37 0.44
C PRO A 283 -13.54 -8.79 0.30
N PHE A 284 -13.79 -10.04 -0.12
CA PHE A 284 -15.15 -10.57 -0.27
C PHE A 284 -15.82 -10.74 1.10
N ILE A 285 -15.07 -11.23 2.09
CA ILE A 285 -15.53 -11.32 3.48
C ILE A 285 -15.83 -9.92 4.02
N ALA A 286 -14.94 -8.94 3.78
CA ALA A 286 -15.12 -7.58 4.26
C ALA A 286 -16.37 -6.91 3.66
N VAL A 287 -16.55 -6.97 2.33
CA VAL A 287 -17.75 -6.44 1.65
C VAL A 287 -19.01 -7.12 2.16
N THR A 288 -19.00 -8.46 2.26
CA THR A 288 -20.15 -9.22 2.77
C THR A 288 -20.47 -8.82 4.22
N GLY A 289 -19.45 -8.67 5.05
CA GLY A 289 -19.59 -8.28 6.45
C GLY A 289 -20.18 -6.88 6.64
N ILE A 290 -19.69 -5.88 5.89
CA ILE A 290 -20.25 -4.52 5.98
C ILE A 290 -21.69 -4.46 5.45
N CYS A 291 -22.01 -5.19 4.38
CA CYS A 291 -23.38 -5.29 3.87
C CYS A 291 -24.31 -6.01 4.86
N ALA A 292 -23.85 -7.09 5.49
CA ALA A 292 -24.62 -7.79 6.53
C ALA A 292 -24.88 -6.89 7.74
N LEU A 293 -23.89 -6.12 8.18
CA LEU A 293 -24.05 -5.14 9.25
C LEU A 293 -25.04 -4.03 8.88
N ALA A 294 -24.98 -3.53 7.64
CA ALA A 294 -25.93 -2.53 7.14
C ALA A 294 -27.38 -3.02 7.15
N ILE A 295 -27.61 -4.29 6.81
CA ILE A 295 -28.94 -4.93 6.83
C ILE A 295 -29.40 -5.19 8.27
N ALA A 296 -28.49 -5.64 9.15
CA ALA A 296 -28.83 -5.94 10.54
C ALA A 296 -29.09 -4.68 11.39
N PHE A 297 -28.45 -3.55 11.04
CA PHE A 297 -28.54 -2.29 11.78
C PHE A 297 -28.94 -1.10 10.89
N PRO A 298 -30.14 -1.12 10.27
CA PRO A 298 -30.51 -0.16 9.23
C PRO A 298 -30.63 1.29 9.73
N HIS A 299 -30.96 1.48 11.01
CA HIS A 299 -31.17 2.79 11.63
C HIS A 299 -30.03 3.22 12.56
N HIS A 300 -28.94 2.45 12.65
CA HIS A 300 -27.81 2.79 13.52
C HIS A 300 -26.94 3.86 12.87
N LEU A 301 -27.18 5.11 13.27
CA LEU A 301 -26.49 6.31 12.78
C LEU A 301 -25.47 6.86 13.77
N ALA A 302 -25.13 6.09 14.82
CA ALA A 302 -24.15 6.53 15.80
C ALA A 302 -22.74 6.60 15.17
N ASP A 303 -21.96 7.61 15.55
CA ASP A 303 -20.53 7.69 15.20
C ASP A 303 -19.70 6.78 16.11
N ASP A 304 -20.01 5.49 16.05
CA ASP A 304 -19.27 4.39 16.66
C ASP A 304 -18.73 3.43 15.60
N PHE A 305 -18.00 2.40 16.03
CA PHE A 305 -17.37 1.45 15.12
C PHE A 305 -18.40 0.73 14.23
N VAL A 306 -19.55 0.34 14.79
CA VAL A 306 -20.59 -0.39 14.07
C VAL A 306 -21.28 0.53 13.07
N GLY A 307 -21.62 1.76 13.48
CA GLY A 307 -22.27 2.75 12.63
C GLY A 307 -21.43 3.14 11.42
N ARG A 308 -20.11 3.30 11.59
CA ARG A 308 -19.18 3.57 10.47
C ARG A 308 -19.09 2.41 9.47
N LEU A 309 -19.00 1.17 9.96
CA LEU A 309 -19.00 0.00 9.08
C LEU A 309 -20.34 -0.20 8.37
N ALA A 310 -21.46 0.00 9.08
CA ALA A 310 -22.80 -0.07 8.52
C ALA A 310 -23.06 1.04 7.50
N LEU A 311 -22.49 2.24 7.68
CA LEU A 311 -22.51 3.31 6.67
C LEU A 311 -21.80 2.85 5.39
N GLY A 312 -20.60 2.28 5.50
CA GLY A 312 -19.88 1.73 4.35
C GLY A 312 -20.67 0.66 3.61
N GLY A 313 -21.34 -0.24 4.35
CA GLY A 313 -22.23 -1.26 3.77
C GLY A 313 -23.45 -0.69 3.07
N ARG A 314 -24.12 0.30 3.66
CA ARG A 314 -25.25 1.00 3.02
C ARG A 314 -24.82 1.69 1.73
N SER A 315 -23.69 2.38 1.75
CA SER A 315 -23.14 3.01 0.54
C SER A 315 -22.87 2.00 -0.57
N VAL A 316 -22.54 0.74 -0.28
CA VAL A 316 -22.39 -0.31 -1.31
C VAL A 316 -23.74 -0.83 -1.79
N LEU A 317 -24.69 -1.06 -0.87
CA LEU A 317 -26.04 -1.55 -1.21
C LEU A 317 -26.83 -0.55 -2.06
N GLU A 318 -26.60 0.75 -1.88
CA GLU A 318 -27.28 1.83 -2.61
C GLU A 318 -26.78 2.05 -4.05
N LEU A 319 -25.60 1.54 -4.42
CA LEU A 319 -25.01 1.75 -5.76
C LEU A 319 -25.80 1.14 -6.92
N GLY A 320 -26.62 0.12 -6.65
CA GLY A 320 -27.23 -0.69 -7.70
C GLY A 320 -26.21 -1.28 -8.68
N TRP A 321 -26.69 -1.81 -9.82
CA TRP A 321 -25.79 -2.40 -10.82
C TRP A 321 -24.98 -1.36 -11.59
N ALA A 322 -25.56 -0.20 -11.88
CA ALA A 322 -24.88 0.85 -12.62
C ALA A 322 -23.73 1.46 -11.80
N GLY A 323 -23.92 1.74 -10.50
CA GLY A 323 -22.84 2.17 -9.62
C GLY A 323 -21.76 1.10 -9.41
N LEU A 324 -22.14 -0.19 -9.31
CA LEU A 324 -21.16 -1.29 -9.22
C LEU A 324 -20.28 -1.43 -10.48
N LEU A 325 -20.86 -1.21 -11.66
CA LEU A 325 -20.11 -1.18 -12.91
C LEU A 325 -19.36 0.14 -13.13
N GLY A 326 -19.53 1.11 -12.22
CA GLY A 326 -18.93 2.44 -12.33
C GLY A 326 -19.57 3.29 -13.43
N LEU A 327 -20.83 3.07 -13.81
CA LEU A 327 -21.52 3.91 -14.78
C LEU A 327 -22.12 5.17 -14.14
N GLU A 328 -22.43 5.09 -12.84
CA GLU A 328 -22.91 6.24 -12.06
C GLU A 328 -21.75 7.11 -11.56
N GLY A 329 -21.99 8.42 -11.47
CA GLY A 329 -20.96 9.45 -11.33
C GLY A 329 -19.96 9.23 -10.20
N TRP A 330 -18.67 9.26 -10.54
CA TRP A 330 -17.51 9.17 -9.63
C TRP A 330 -17.35 10.37 -8.68
N ALA A 331 -18.15 11.41 -8.87
CA ALA A 331 -18.10 12.67 -8.12
C ALA A 331 -18.77 12.59 -6.74
N ALA A 332 -19.53 11.52 -6.46
CA ALA A 332 -20.12 11.29 -5.15
C ALA A 332 -19.00 11.17 -4.08
N ARG A 333 -19.07 12.01 -3.05
CA ARG A 333 -18.15 11.94 -1.91
C ARG A 333 -18.56 10.75 -1.03
N HIS A 334 -17.95 9.60 -1.30
CA HIS A 334 -18.18 8.39 -0.51
C HIS A 334 -17.48 8.40 0.87
N GLY A 335 -16.76 9.47 1.24
CA GLY A 335 -16.15 9.63 2.57
C GLY A 335 -15.38 8.39 3.05
N ASP A 336 -15.87 7.78 4.12
CA ASP A 336 -15.31 6.59 4.77
C ASP A 336 -15.71 5.26 4.07
N ALA A 337 -16.58 5.27 3.05
CA ALA A 337 -17.02 4.08 2.32
C ALA A 337 -16.06 3.73 1.15
N GLY A 338 -14.94 3.09 1.48
CA GLY A 338 -13.89 2.82 0.50
C GLY A 338 -14.23 1.81 -0.59
N TYR A 339 -15.06 0.81 -0.30
CA TYR A 339 -15.58 -0.09 -1.34
C TYR A 339 -16.50 0.62 -2.33
N ALA A 340 -17.37 1.52 -1.85
CA ALA A 340 -18.22 2.30 -2.73
C ALA A 340 -17.38 3.21 -3.64
N TYR A 341 -16.33 3.82 -3.10
CA TYR A 341 -15.34 4.57 -3.88
C TYR A 341 -14.65 3.69 -4.95
N LEU A 342 -14.21 2.49 -4.59
CA LEU A 342 -13.53 1.57 -5.50
C LEU A 342 -14.44 1.21 -6.69
N PHE A 343 -15.69 0.82 -6.42
CA PHE A 343 -16.63 0.39 -7.46
C PHE A 343 -17.08 1.53 -8.36
N THR A 344 -17.41 2.69 -7.79
CA THR A 344 -17.82 3.85 -8.59
C THR A 344 -16.70 4.41 -9.45
N ARG A 345 -15.42 4.33 -9.02
CA ARG A 345 -14.30 4.82 -9.82
C ARG A 345 -13.80 3.83 -10.86
N PHE A 346 -13.51 2.61 -10.44
CA PHE A 346 -12.85 1.62 -11.30
C PHE A 346 -13.84 0.65 -11.95
N GLY A 347 -15.05 0.50 -11.40
CA GLY A 347 -15.96 -0.56 -11.77
C GLY A 347 -15.55 -1.91 -11.17
N LEU A 348 -16.53 -2.73 -10.85
CA LEU A 348 -16.34 -4.08 -10.33
C LEU A 348 -15.41 -4.94 -11.20
N PRO A 349 -15.51 -4.93 -12.55
CA PRO A 349 -14.62 -5.75 -13.39
C PRO A 349 -13.14 -5.40 -13.23
N LEU A 350 -12.79 -4.11 -13.24
CA LEU A 350 -11.40 -3.67 -13.06
C LEU A 350 -10.93 -3.93 -11.62
N ALA A 351 -11.79 -3.67 -10.62
CA ALA A 351 -11.47 -3.95 -9.22
C ALA A 351 -11.13 -5.43 -8.99
N LEU A 352 -11.95 -6.34 -9.55
CA LEU A 352 -11.69 -7.79 -9.51
C LEU A 352 -10.44 -8.18 -10.29
N GLY A 353 -10.24 -7.58 -11.48
CA GLY A 353 -9.05 -7.82 -12.30
C GLY A 353 -7.75 -7.45 -11.57
N LEU A 354 -7.72 -6.28 -10.92
CA LEU A 354 -6.58 -5.82 -10.12
C LEU A 354 -6.36 -6.70 -8.87
N TRP A 355 -7.44 -7.12 -8.21
CA TRP A 355 -7.36 -8.05 -7.08
C TRP A 355 -6.79 -9.41 -7.50
N TRP A 356 -7.27 -9.94 -8.62
CA TRP A 356 -6.80 -11.19 -9.20
C TRP A 356 -5.33 -11.09 -9.60
N PHE A 357 -4.95 -9.97 -10.22
CA PHE A 357 -3.56 -9.70 -10.60
C PHE A 357 -2.60 -9.78 -9.41
N LEU A 358 -2.93 -9.17 -8.26
CA LEU A 358 -2.13 -9.27 -7.03
C LEU A 358 -1.89 -10.73 -6.61
N TRP A 359 -2.89 -11.59 -6.75
CA TRP A 359 -2.80 -13.00 -6.38
C TRP A 359 -2.15 -13.90 -7.44
N LEU A 360 -2.11 -13.46 -8.70
CA LEU A 360 -1.34 -14.09 -9.76
C LEU A 360 0.16 -13.76 -9.71
N LEU A 361 0.56 -12.71 -8.99
CA LEU A 361 1.98 -12.38 -8.85
C LEU A 361 2.74 -13.56 -8.21
N PRO A 362 3.82 -14.06 -8.86
CA PRO A 362 4.62 -15.14 -8.29
C PRO A 362 5.41 -14.58 -7.11
N MET A 363 5.20 -15.12 -5.91
CA MET A 363 5.92 -14.68 -4.70
C MET A 363 7.26 -15.42 -4.60
N ARG A 364 8.34 -14.69 -4.27
CA ARG A 364 9.71 -15.24 -4.25
C ARG A 364 9.93 -16.33 -3.22
N ASP A 365 9.31 -16.19 -2.05
CA ASP A 365 9.45 -17.10 -0.93
C ASP A 365 8.24 -17.04 0.01
N GLU A 366 8.28 -17.84 1.06
CA GLU A 366 7.21 -17.87 2.06
C GLU A 366 7.03 -16.52 2.79
N ALA A 367 8.12 -15.75 2.98
CA ALA A 367 8.03 -14.41 3.56
C ALA A 367 7.23 -13.45 2.67
N ALA A 368 7.47 -13.49 1.35
CA ALA A 368 6.70 -12.75 0.36
C ALA A 368 5.22 -13.18 0.33
N ALA A 369 4.96 -14.49 0.40
CA ALA A 369 3.60 -15.01 0.43
C ALA A 369 2.84 -14.58 1.71
N ARG A 370 3.53 -14.58 2.88
CA ARG A 370 2.99 -13.98 4.12
C ARG A 370 2.72 -12.49 3.94
N LEU A 371 3.66 -11.73 3.38
CA LEU A 371 3.49 -10.29 3.15
C LEU A 371 2.24 -10.04 2.30
N ARG A 372 2.04 -10.78 1.22
CA ARG A 372 0.85 -10.66 0.37
C ARG A 372 -0.44 -10.95 1.13
N ALA A 373 -0.47 -11.96 2.00
CA ALA A 373 -1.63 -12.24 2.85
C ALA A 373 -1.89 -11.10 3.87
N GLN A 374 -0.84 -10.57 4.51
CA GLN A 374 -0.96 -9.43 5.44
C GLN A 374 -1.46 -8.17 4.70
N VAL A 375 -0.91 -7.88 3.54
CA VAL A 375 -1.36 -6.76 2.68
C VAL A 375 -2.79 -6.96 2.20
N SER A 376 -3.20 -8.20 1.91
CA SER A 376 -4.59 -8.52 1.54
C SER A 376 -5.56 -8.18 2.67
N LEU A 377 -5.17 -8.45 3.92
CA LEU A 377 -5.96 -8.08 5.10
C LEU A 377 -6.03 -6.56 5.28
N TYR A 378 -4.89 -5.88 5.11
CA TYR A 378 -4.82 -4.42 5.11
C TYR A 378 -5.75 -3.81 4.06
N ILE A 379 -5.69 -4.26 2.80
CA ILE A 379 -6.53 -3.78 1.69
C ILE A 379 -8.01 -4.02 2.01
N ALA A 380 -8.36 -5.21 2.49
CA ALA A 380 -9.74 -5.55 2.81
C ALA A 380 -10.33 -4.64 3.90
N LEU A 381 -9.54 -4.34 4.94
CA LEU A 381 -10.02 -3.54 6.07
C LEU A 381 -9.89 -2.04 5.83
N ILE A 382 -8.90 -1.56 5.07
CA ILE A 382 -8.79 -0.11 4.82
C ILE A 382 -9.97 0.38 3.97
N LEU A 383 -10.43 -0.43 3.04
CA LEU A 383 -11.57 -0.10 2.16
C LEU A 383 -12.92 -0.09 2.90
N THR A 384 -13.02 -0.61 4.13
CA THR A 384 -14.24 -0.48 4.93
C THR A 384 -14.32 0.87 5.65
N VAL A 385 -13.20 1.60 5.79
CA VAL A 385 -13.12 2.83 6.58
C VAL A 385 -12.54 4.03 5.83
N SER A 386 -11.95 3.84 4.63
CA SER A 386 -11.41 4.93 3.83
C SER A 386 -11.29 4.58 2.35
N GLY A 387 -11.83 5.45 1.47
CA GLY A 387 -11.74 5.26 0.01
C GLY A 387 -10.45 5.73 -0.64
N THR A 388 -9.82 6.77 -0.12
CA THR A 388 -8.65 7.39 -0.76
C THR A 388 -7.32 6.93 -0.17
N SER A 389 -7.31 6.39 1.05
CA SER A 389 -6.08 6.05 1.78
C SER A 389 -5.24 4.96 1.14
N LEU A 390 -5.87 4.01 0.43
CA LEU A 390 -5.15 2.94 -0.27
C LEU A 390 -4.35 3.47 -1.49
N PHE A 391 -4.83 4.56 -2.09
CA PHE A 391 -4.29 5.11 -3.34
C PHE A 391 -3.42 6.35 -3.11
N ALA A 392 -3.43 6.92 -1.90
CA ALA A 392 -2.60 8.07 -1.55
C ALA A 392 -1.11 7.74 -1.68
N MET A 393 -0.36 8.56 -2.42
CA MET A 393 1.06 8.31 -2.72
C MET A 393 1.90 8.04 -1.45
N LYS A 394 1.64 8.80 -0.39
CA LYS A 394 2.35 8.73 0.91
C LYS A 394 2.42 7.35 1.56
N THR A 395 1.46 6.48 1.29
CA THR A 395 1.42 5.10 1.80
C THR A 395 1.48 4.09 0.66
N SER A 396 0.78 4.37 -0.45
CA SER A 396 0.67 3.47 -1.59
C SER A 396 2.01 3.21 -2.27
N ALA A 397 2.84 4.25 -2.42
CA ALA A 397 4.16 4.11 -3.05
C ALA A 397 5.03 3.04 -2.37
N LEU A 398 5.14 3.12 -1.05
CA LEU A 398 5.94 2.17 -0.28
C LEU A 398 5.30 0.79 -0.22
N LEU A 399 3.96 0.71 -0.04
CA LEU A 399 3.23 -0.55 -0.03
C LEU A 399 3.49 -1.37 -1.30
N TRP A 400 3.26 -0.77 -2.46
CA TRP A 400 3.37 -1.47 -3.74
C TRP A 400 4.84 -1.75 -4.10
N PHE A 401 5.77 -0.87 -3.72
CA PHE A 401 7.20 -1.17 -3.82
C PHE A 401 7.62 -2.38 -2.99
N LEU A 402 7.14 -2.52 -1.75
CA LEU A 402 7.44 -3.66 -0.88
C LEU A 402 6.88 -4.99 -1.43
N ILE A 403 5.70 -4.95 -2.05
CA ILE A 403 5.17 -6.10 -2.79
C ILE A 403 6.05 -6.39 -4.01
N GLY A 404 6.44 -5.37 -4.78
CA GLY A 404 7.27 -5.53 -5.97
C GLY A 404 8.61 -6.21 -5.69
N VAL A 405 9.34 -5.79 -4.65
CA VAL A 405 10.62 -6.44 -4.26
C VAL A 405 10.44 -7.87 -3.72
N SER A 406 9.19 -8.27 -3.48
CA SER A 406 8.82 -9.58 -2.97
C SER A 406 8.35 -10.54 -4.08
N VAL A 407 8.11 -10.03 -5.29
CA VAL A 407 7.80 -10.82 -6.47
C VAL A 407 9.05 -11.63 -6.89
N ALA A 408 8.85 -12.90 -7.23
CA ALA A 408 9.88 -13.76 -7.79
C ALA A 408 10.38 -13.16 -9.11
N SER A 409 11.70 -13.14 -9.28
CA SER A 409 12.48 -12.58 -10.39
C SER A 409 12.17 -13.26 -11.75
N ARG A 410 10.92 -13.14 -12.23
CA ARG A 410 10.52 -13.41 -13.61
C ARG A 410 10.56 -12.15 -14.49
N PHE A 411 10.77 -10.99 -13.87
CA PHE A 411 10.78 -9.68 -14.54
C PHE A 411 12.17 -9.04 -14.64
N GLY A 412 13.22 -9.79 -14.26
CA GLY A 412 14.63 -9.42 -14.30
C GLY A 412 15.41 -10.50 -13.54
N GLY A 413 16.05 -11.43 -14.26
CA GLY A 413 16.60 -12.64 -13.68
C GLY A 413 18.01 -12.46 -13.14
N THR A 414 18.22 -12.61 -11.84
CA THR A 414 19.54 -12.96 -11.32
C THR A 414 19.70 -14.48 -11.34
N THR A 415 20.81 -14.95 -11.90
CA THR A 415 21.21 -16.36 -11.99
C THR A 415 21.46 -17.01 -10.63
N GLU A 416 21.52 -16.25 -9.53
CA GLU A 416 21.62 -16.80 -8.17
C GLU A 416 20.34 -17.52 -7.72
N ASP A 417 19.15 -17.07 -8.16
CA ASP A 417 17.88 -17.68 -7.72
C ASP A 417 17.66 -19.07 -8.35
N ALA A 418 18.32 -19.39 -9.47
CA ALA A 418 18.27 -20.71 -10.08
C ALA A 418 19.06 -21.77 -9.28
N ASN A 419 20.08 -21.36 -8.53
CA ASN A 419 20.92 -22.27 -7.73
C ASN A 419 20.41 -22.45 -6.29
N ALA A 420 19.52 -21.58 -5.80
CA ALA A 420 18.93 -21.71 -4.46
C ALA A 420 17.88 -22.84 -4.37
N GLY A 421 17.38 -23.34 -5.51
CA GLY A 421 16.38 -24.41 -5.60
C GLY A 421 16.93 -25.78 -6.03
N ALA A 422 18.23 -25.91 -6.31
CA ALA A 422 18.81 -27.20 -6.61
C ALA A 422 19.00 -27.99 -5.30
N PRO A 423 18.52 -29.25 -5.18
CA PRO A 423 18.88 -30.08 -4.05
C PRO A 423 20.40 -30.15 -3.99
N ARG A 424 21.00 -29.73 -2.86
CA ARG A 424 22.42 -29.95 -2.58
C ARG A 424 22.69 -31.42 -2.85
N ALA A 425 23.49 -31.72 -3.87
CA ALA A 425 23.99 -33.07 -4.10
C ALA A 425 24.56 -33.57 -2.77
N ALA A 426 24.04 -34.70 -2.30
CA ALA A 426 24.51 -35.34 -1.09
C ALA A 426 26.03 -35.46 -1.18
N ALA A 427 26.73 -35.02 -0.12
CA ALA A 427 28.16 -35.24 -0.02
C ALA A 427 28.43 -36.75 -0.20
N PRO A 428 29.45 -37.14 -0.99
CA PRO A 428 29.75 -38.56 -1.17
C PRO A 428 30.03 -39.18 0.21
N SER A 429 29.24 -40.19 0.56
CA SER A 429 29.44 -40.96 1.78
C SER A 429 30.79 -41.67 1.70
N LEU A 430 31.70 -41.33 2.60
CA LEU A 430 32.92 -42.09 2.86
C LEU A 430 32.56 -43.43 3.51
N SER A 431 32.05 -44.37 2.72
CA SER A 431 31.86 -45.76 3.12
C SER A 431 31.64 -46.65 1.90
N ASP A 432 32.68 -46.80 1.08
CA ASP A 432 32.80 -47.99 0.23
C ASP A 432 33.91 -48.88 0.81
N PRO A 433 33.60 -50.10 1.27
CA PRO A 433 34.63 -51.07 1.65
C PRO A 433 35.30 -51.59 0.38
N VAL A 434 36.64 -51.53 0.38
CA VAL A 434 37.50 -52.14 -0.64
C VAL A 434 37.17 -53.63 -0.76
N THR A 435 36.58 -54.00 -1.88
CA THR A 435 36.37 -55.39 -2.29
C THR A 435 37.64 -55.93 -2.95
N GLY A 436 38.09 -57.08 -2.45
CA GLY A 436 38.63 -58.17 -3.26
C GLY A 436 40.07 -58.04 -3.78
N ARG A 437 41.01 -58.66 -3.07
CA ARG A 437 42.16 -59.34 -3.69
C ARG A 437 42.35 -60.74 -3.11
N SER A 438 42.19 -61.72 -4.00
CA SER A 438 42.86 -63.03 -4.05
C SER A 438 42.74 -63.48 -5.51
N PRO A 439 43.68 -64.27 -6.09
CA PRO A 439 44.57 -65.23 -5.43
C PRO A 439 45.95 -64.68 -5.04
#